data_AF-A0A9D6W1U4-F1
#
_entry.id   AF-A0A9D6W1U4-F1
#
_cell.length_a   1.000
_cell.length_b   1.000
_cell.length_c   1.000
_cell.angle_alpha   90.00
_cell.angle_beta   90.00
_cell.angle_gamma   90.00
#
_symmetry.space_group_name_H-M   'P 1'
#
loop_
_entity.id
_entity.type
_entity.pdbx_description
1 polymer ?
#
loop_
_entity_poly.entity_id
_entity_poly.type
_entity_poly.pdbx_seq_one_letter_code
_entity_poly.pdbx_strand_id
1 'polypeptide(L)'
;MSATRRRPAPPRAAGFTMIELMMSIVIFSVAATGLMAFEHALMRSSADSNDITSATYVGEFWLEGGRTESLLWNRDAADDLTVDRTPLLAPIAAGIDTADSSTGWIALPAIPPRAAALPLNRYLATCPSGGACDFAEYCVQYRLTVLIPAQVLRMEVRVLWFKEGADHSGLTPTMQLCPAPGMILGVDPDRSRVHVVQLASTLWRNQVRP
;
A
#
# COMPACT_ATOMS: atom_id res chain seq x y z
N MET A 1 -2.68 -78.04 26.51
CA MET A 1 -1.27 -77.56 26.54
C MET A 1 -1.29 -76.06 26.31
N SER A 2 -1.02 -75.26 27.34
CA SER A 2 -1.10 -73.79 27.27
C SER A 2 0.33 -73.22 27.25
N ALA A 3 0.69 -72.53 26.16
CA ALA A 3 2.00 -71.93 25.98
C ALA A 3 2.04 -70.54 26.64
N THR A 4 2.79 -70.43 27.75
CA THR A 4 3.07 -69.17 28.43
C THR A 4 4.01 -68.31 27.60
N ARG A 5 3.44 -67.34 26.88
CA ARG A 5 4.18 -66.32 26.12
C ARG A 5 4.89 -65.38 27.12
N ARG A 6 6.20 -65.55 27.31
CA ARG A 6 7.04 -64.60 28.08
C ARG A 6 7.01 -63.24 27.39
N ARG A 7 6.44 -62.23 28.05
CA ARG A 7 6.61 -60.82 27.65
C ARG A 7 8.09 -60.45 27.87
N PRO A 8 8.78 -59.86 26.87
CA PRO A 8 10.12 -59.33 27.09
C PRO A 8 10.06 -58.25 28.17
N ALA A 9 11.00 -58.31 29.11
CA ALA A 9 11.15 -57.27 30.13
C ALA A 9 11.47 -55.93 29.44
N PRO A 10 10.92 -54.80 29.92
CA PRO A 10 11.28 -53.50 29.38
C PRO A 10 12.78 -53.31 29.51
N PRO A 11 13.46 -52.76 28.49
CA PRO A 11 14.88 -52.49 28.59
C PRO A 11 15.13 -51.62 29.83
N ARG A 12 16.08 -52.04 30.67
CA ARG A 12 16.54 -51.25 31.82
C ARG A 12 16.95 -49.88 31.32
N ALA A 13 16.37 -48.82 31.86
CA ALA A 13 16.70 -47.44 31.52
C ALA A 13 18.21 -47.23 31.70
N ALA A 14 18.93 -47.16 30.58
CA ALA A 14 20.33 -46.77 30.58
C ALA A 14 20.40 -45.30 31.02
N GLY A 15 21.14 -45.02 32.09
CA GLY A 15 21.33 -43.65 32.54
C GLY A 15 22.02 -42.84 31.44
N PHE A 16 21.53 -41.62 31.20
CA PHE A 16 22.14 -40.71 30.24
C PHE A 16 23.59 -40.43 30.63
N THR A 17 24.50 -40.58 29.67
CA THR A 17 25.90 -40.22 29.89
C THR A 17 26.04 -38.70 29.90
N MET A 18 26.98 -38.16 30.68
CA MET A 18 27.22 -36.70 30.75
C MET A 18 27.47 -36.10 29.36
N ILE A 19 28.14 -36.84 28.47
CA ILE A 19 28.45 -36.38 27.11
C ILE A 19 27.20 -36.22 26.24
N GLU A 20 26.21 -37.09 26.42
CA GLU A 20 24.95 -37.06 25.69
C GLU A 20 24.09 -35.86 26.12
N LEU A 21 24.10 -35.54 27.42
CA LEU A 21 23.46 -34.34 27.93
C LEU A 21 24.11 -33.07 27.37
N MET A 22 25.45 -33.00 27.36
CA MET A 22 26.14 -31.83 26.81
C MET A 22 25.88 -31.66 25.31
N MET A 23 25.89 -32.75 24.52
CA MET A 23 25.56 -32.69 23.10
C MET A 23 24.11 -32.24 22.86
N SER A 24 23.17 -32.72 23.67
CA SER A 24 21.77 -32.33 23.60
C SER A 24 21.56 -30.83 23.88
N ILE A 25 22.25 -30.29 24.89
CA ILE A 25 22.19 -28.86 25.22
C ILE A 25 22.74 -28.00 24.09
N VAL A 26 23.85 -28.42 23.46
CA VAL A 26 24.44 -27.70 22.33
C VAL A 26 23.53 -27.71 21.11
N ILE A 27 22.91 -28.85 20.78
CA ILE A 27 21.96 -28.92 19.66
C ILE A 27 20.72 -28.06 19.97
N PHE A 28 20.23 -28.12 21.21
CA PHE A 28 19.08 -27.32 21.64
C PHE A 28 19.36 -25.82 21.56
N SER A 29 20.54 -25.35 21.97
CA SER A 29 20.88 -23.93 21.90
C SER A 29 21.02 -23.43 20.46
N VAL A 30 21.59 -24.24 19.56
CA VAL A 30 21.64 -23.92 18.12
C VAL A 30 20.23 -23.91 17.51
N ALA A 31 19.37 -24.86 17.88
CA ALA A 31 17.98 -24.89 17.41
C ALA A 31 17.17 -23.67 17.93
N ALA A 32 17.34 -23.31 19.20
CA ALA A 32 16.66 -22.17 19.80
C ALA A 32 17.06 -20.83 19.16
N THR A 33 18.35 -20.64 18.89
CA THR A 33 18.83 -19.42 18.21
C THR A 33 18.34 -19.34 16.77
N GLY A 34 18.30 -20.49 16.06
CA GLY A 34 17.67 -20.58 14.75
C GLY A 34 16.19 -20.19 14.76
N LEU A 35 15.42 -20.72 15.72
CA LEU A 35 13.99 -20.42 15.85
C LEU A 35 13.73 -18.93 16.11
N MET A 36 14.48 -18.30 17.00
CA MET A 36 14.35 -16.86 17.28
C MET A 36 14.62 -16.00 16.03
N ALA A 37 15.62 -16.36 15.22
CA ALA A 37 15.89 -15.68 13.96
C ALA A 37 14.73 -15.82 12.97
N PHE A 38 14.10 -17.00 12.90
CA PHE A 38 12.90 -17.22 12.08
C PHE A 38 11.69 -16.41 12.57
N GLU A 39 11.44 -16.35 13.88
CA GLU A 39 10.34 -15.56 14.45
C GLU A 39 10.47 -14.08 14.07
N HIS A 40 11.67 -13.51 14.18
CA HIS A 40 11.91 -12.13 13.76
C HIS A 40 11.69 -11.91 12.25
N ALA A 41 12.11 -12.85 11.41
CA ALA A 41 11.90 -12.77 9.97
C ALA A 41 10.40 -12.84 9.62
N LEU A 42 9.64 -13.72 10.27
CA LEU A 42 8.20 -13.87 10.08
C LEU A 42 7.43 -12.61 10.52
N MET A 43 7.80 -12.02 11.66
CA MET A 43 7.17 -10.78 12.13
C MET A 43 7.38 -9.64 11.13
N ARG A 44 8.60 -9.46 10.61
CA ARG A 44 8.89 -8.44 9.57
C ARG A 44 8.12 -8.69 8.28
N SER A 45 8.07 -9.95 7.82
CA SER A 45 7.33 -10.32 6.61
C SER A 45 5.82 -10.09 6.76
N SER A 46 5.27 -10.32 7.94
CA SER A 46 3.86 -10.07 8.23
C SER A 46 3.55 -8.57 8.22
N ALA A 47 4.42 -7.74 8.80
CA ALA A 47 4.28 -6.28 8.76
C ALA A 47 4.28 -5.75 7.31
N ASP A 48 5.29 -6.12 6.50
CA ASP A 48 5.38 -5.70 5.10
C ASP A 48 4.16 -6.15 4.27
N SER A 49 3.65 -7.36 4.52
CA SER A 49 2.43 -7.86 3.86
C SER A 49 1.19 -7.04 4.22
N ASN A 50 1.10 -6.57 5.46
CA ASN A 50 0.00 -5.70 5.90
C ASN A 50 0.09 -4.32 5.23
N ASP A 51 1.29 -3.79 5.04
CA ASP A 51 1.50 -2.48 4.41
C ASP A 51 1.13 -2.54 2.92
N ILE A 52 1.56 -3.57 2.20
CA ILE A 52 1.17 -3.80 0.80
C ILE A 52 -0.34 -3.95 0.66
N THR A 53 -0.98 -4.70 1.57
CA THR A 53 -2.43 -4.91 1.57
C THR A 53 -3.15 -3.58 1.80
N SER A 54 -2.70 -2.80 2.78
CA SER A 54 -3.28 -1.49 3.11
C SER A 54 -3.13 -0.50 1.94
N ALA A 55 -1.94 -0.44 1.34
CA ALA A 55 -1.68 0.39 0.17
C ALA A 55 -2.55 0.00 -1.03
N THR A 56 -2.78 -1.30 -1.23
CA THR A 56 -3.67 -1.80 -2.30
C THR A 56 -5.10 -1.35 -2.07
N TYR A 57 -5.64 -1.53 -0.85
CA TYR A 57 -6.99 -1.07 -0.50
C TYR A 57 -7.17 0.44 -0.69
N VAL A 58 -6.18 1.24 -0.31
CA VAL A 58 -6.20 2.70 -0.54
C VAL A 58 -6.24 3.02 -2.03
N GLY A 59 -5.42 2.36 -2.83
CA GLY A 59 -5.41 2.57 -4.28
C GLY A 59 -6.73 2.17 -4.94
N GLU A 60 -7.32 1.04 -4.53
CA GLU A 60 -8.64 0.61 -4.98
C GLU A 60 -9.74 1.60 -4.60
N PHE A 61 -9.72 2.13 -3.37
CA PHE A 61 -10.68 3.15 -2.93
C PHE A 61 -10.71 4.37 -3.85
N TRP A 62 -9.55 4.89 -4.24
CA TRP A 62 -9.47 6.04 -5.15
C TRP A 62 -9.86 5.69 -6.58
N LEU A 63 -9.57 4.48 -7.04
CA LEU A 63 -10.06 4.00 -8.34
C LEU A 63 -11.59 3.87 -8.37
N GLU A 64 -12.21 3.38 -7.30
CA GLU A 64 -13.67 3.33 -7.17
C GLU A 64 -14.29 4.73 -7.09
N GLY A 65 -13.62 5.68 -6.43
CA GLY A 65 -13.98 7.10 -6.47
C GLY A 65 -14.00 7.63 -7.92
N GLY A 66 -12.94 7.38 -8.69
CA GLY A 66 -12.87 7.77 -10.09
C GLY A 66 -13.93 7.08 -10.98
N ARG A 67 -14.25 5.80 -10.70
CA ARG A 67 -15.37 5.09 -11.36
C ARG A 67 -16.71 5.73 -11.04
N THR A 68 -16.94 6.10 -9.78
CA THR A 68 -18.17 6.78 -9.35
C THR A 68 -18.31 8.14 -10.03
N GLU A 69 -17.23 8.94 -10.10
CA GLU A 69 -17.23 10.22 -10.81
C GLU A 69 -17.42 10.06 -12.33
N SER A 70 -16.92 8.97 -12.92
CA SER A 70 -17.12 8.70 -14.36
C SER A 70 -18.59 8.51 -14.74
N LEU A 71 -19.44 8.10 -13.80
CA LEU A 71 -20.89 8.01 -14.01
C LEU A 71 -21.54 9.40 -14.11
N LEU A 72 -20.95 10.42 -13.46
CA LEU A 72 -21.41 11.81 -13.50
C LEU A 72 -20.86 12.56 -14.73
N TRP A 73 -19.81 12.04 -15.36
CA TRP A 73 -19.22 12.61 -16.56
C TRP A 73 -20.08 12.33 -17.81
N ASN A 74 -20.95 13.26 -18.20
CA ASN A 74 -21.87 13.12 -19.33
C ASN A 74 -21.45 13.93 -20.58
N ARG A 75 -22.12 13.70 -21.72
CA ARG A 75 -21.81 14.26 -23.05
C ARG A 75 -21.98 15.77 -23.15
N ASP A 76 -23.04 16.27 -22.54
CA ASP A 76 -23.69 17.52 -22.97
C ASP A 76 -23.61 18.65 -21.94
N ALA A 77 -23.05 18.40 -20.75
CA ALA A 77 -22.88 19.42 -19.72
C ALA A 77 -21.40 19.81 -19.60
N ALA A 78 -21.10 21.04 -20.04
CA ALA A 78 -19.79 21.67 -19.83
C ALA A 78 -19.43 21.81 -18.33
N ASP A 79 -20.41 21.71 -17.43
CA ASP A 79 -20.28 21.80 -15.97
C ASP A 79 -20.02 20.46 -15.26
N ASP A 80 -19.97 19.33 -15.97
CA ASP A 80 -19.81 18.02 -15.32
C ASP A 80 -18.41 17.79 -14.78
N LEU A 81 -17.39 18.39 -15.40
CA LEU A 81 -15.98 18.26 -15.01
C LEU A 81 -15.52 19.40 -14.09
N THR A 82 -16.29 19.68 -13.05
CA THR A 82 -16.00 20.74 -12.06
C THR A 82 -15.43 20.15 -10.78
N VAL A 83 -14.63 20.94 -10.05
CA VAL A 83 -14.05 20.52 -8.76
C VAL A 83 -15.12 20.12 -7.74
N ASP A 84 -16.31 20.74 -7.83
CA ASP A 84 -17.41 20.47 -6.90
C ASP A 84 -18.17 19.17 -7.20
N ARG A 85 -18.19 18.70 -8.46
CA ARG A 85 -18.93 17.49 -8.86
C ARG A 85 -18.04 16.28 -9.08
N THR A 86 -16.92 16.49 -9.76
CA THR A 86 -15.97 15.43 -10.12
C THR A 86 -14.55 15.90 -9.77
N PRO A 87 -14.21 16.00 -8.47
CA PRO A 87 -12.91 16.52 -8.05
C PRO A 87 -11.73 15.74 -8.60
N LEU A 88 -11.86 14.42 -8.82
CA LEU A 88 -10.80 13.60 -9.40
C LEU A 88 -10.67 13.83 -10.91
N LEU A 89 -11.78 14.03 -11.63
CA LEU A 89 -11.76 14.23 -13.09
C LEU A 89 -11.59 15.70 -13.53
N ALA A 90 -11.82 16.66 -12.63
CA ALA A 90 -11.73 18.09 -12.90
C ALA A 90 -10.39 18.55 -13.53
N PRO A 91 -9.22 17.99 -13.19
CA PRO A 91 -7.94 18.39 -13.81
C PRO A 91 -7.89 18.19 -15.32
N ILE A 92 -8.68 17.28 -15.88
CA ILE A 92 -8.77 17.08 -17.34
C ILE A 92 -9.40 18.30 -18.03
N ALA A 93 -10.36 18.96 -17.39
CA ALA A 93 -11.03 20.15 -17.94
C ALA A 93 -10.15 21.40 -17.87
N ALA A 94 -9.22 21.46 -16.91
CA ALA A 94 -8.31 22.60 -16.72
C ALA A 94 -7.21 22.71 -17.79
N GLY A 95 -7.13 21.76 -18.73
CA GLY A 95 -6.15 21.72 -19.81
C GLY A 95 -5.12 20.62 -19.56
N ILE A 96 -5.23 19.59 -20.38
CA ILE A 96 -4.25 18.51 -20.47
C ILE A 96 -2.97 19.07 -21.10
N ASP A 97 -1.81 18.67 -20.60
CA ASP A 97 -0.54 19.00 -21.26
C ASP A 97 -0.56 18.40 -22.67
N THR A 98 -0.71 19.26 -23.68
CA THR A 98 -1.09 18.88 -25.06
C THR A 98 -0.07 18.00 -25.77
N ALA A 99 1.14 17.84 -25.21
CA ALA A 99 2.17 16.96 -25.75
C ALA A 99 1.90 15.46 -25.48
N ASP A 100 1.37 15.11 -24.30
CA ASP A 100 1.33 13.71 -23.82
C ASP A 100 -0.06 13.20 -23.44
N SER A 101 -1.13 14.00 -23.66
CA SER A 101 -2.51 13.62 -23.34
C SER A 101 -2.71 13.17 -21.87
N SER A 102 -1.88 13.69 -20.96
CA SER A 102 -1.78 13.27 -19.55
C SER A 102 -1.81 14.48 -18.62
N THR A 103 -2.38 14.32 -17.43
CA THR A 103 -2.42 15.37 -16.39
C THR A 103 -1.13 15.46 -15.57
N GLY A 104 -0.17 14.57 -15.82
CA GLY A 104 0.94 14.33 -14.88
C GLY A 104 0.46 13.66 -13.58
N TRP A 105 1.40 13.41 -12.67
CA TRP A 105 1.05 12.87 -11.35
C TRP A 105 0.54 14.00 -10.46
N ILE A 106 -0.68 13.89 -9.98
CA ILE A 106 -1.33 14.83 -9.08
C ILE A 106 -1.40 14.18 -7.70
N ALA A 107 -1.07 14.93 -6.66
CA ALA A 107 -1.21 14.43 -5.29
C ALA A 107 -2.65 14.50 -4.79
N LEU A 108 -3.06 13.44 -4.08
CA LEU A 108 -4.31 13.37 -3.34
C LEU A 108 -4.08 13.74 -1.88
N PRO A 109 -5.14 14.01 -1.10
CA PRO A 109 -5.01 14.27 0.32
C PRO A 109 -4.23 13.15 1.01
N ALA A 110 -3.19 13.54 1.75
CA ALA A 110 -2.38 12.63 2.53
C ALA A 110 -3.22 11.88 3.58
N ILE A 111 -2.94 10.59 3.74
CA ILE A 111 -3.55 9.75 4.76
C ILE A 111 -2.69 9.82 6.03
N PRO A 112 -3.24 10.29 7.15
CA PRO A 112 -2.47 10.42 8.39
C PRO A 112 -2.04 9.06 8.94
N PRO A 113 -0.98 9.01 9.77
CA PRO A 113 -0.42 7.77 10.29
C PRO A 113 -1.42 7.01 11.18
N ARG A 114 -1.29 5.68 11.15
CA ARG A 114 -2.11 4.73 11.91
C ARG A 114 -2.03 4.97 13.41
N ALA A 115 -3.13 5.44 14.01
CA ALA A 115 -3.36 5.16 15.41
C ALA A 115 -3.64 3.65 15.56
N ALA A 116 -2.82 2.94 16.34
CA ALA A 116 -2.82 1.48 16.46
C ALA A 116 -4.17 0.83 16.89
N ALA A 117 -5.15 1.63 17.30
CA ALA A 117 -6.45 1.18 17.80
C ALA A 117 -7.65 1.47 16.87
N LEU A 118 -7.45 2.06 15.69
CA LEU A 118 -8.56 2.44 14.81
C LEU A 118 -8.86 1.39 13.72
N PRO A 119 -10.12 1.23 13.29
CA PRO A 119 -10.51 0.37 12.18
C PRO A 119 -10.23 1.01 10.82
N LEU A 120 -9.89 0.20 9.80
CA LEU A 120 -9.36 0.60 8.47
C LEU A 120 -10.19 1.69 7.76
N ASN A 121 -11.50 1.75 8.05
CA ASN A 121 -12.43 2.73 7.51
C ASN A 121 -12.27 4.16 8.09
N ARG A 122 -11.67 4.33 9.27
CA ARG A 122 -11.41 5.66 9.88
C ARG A 122 -10.09 6.28 9.41
N TYR A 123 -9.30 5.55 8.62
CA TYR A 123 -8.00 5.95 8.07
C TYR A 123 -8.13 6.90 6.89
N LEU A 124 -9.26 6.87 6.18
CA LEU A 124 -9.55 7.79 5.07
C LEU A 124 -9.90 9.22 5.53
N ALA A 125 -9.76 9.51 6.83
CA ALA A 125 -9.87 10.87 7.35
C ALA A 125 -8.66 11.68 6.85
N THR A 126 -8.90 12.47 5.81
CA THR A 126 -7.90 13.33 5.18
C THR A 126 -7.25 14.29 6.18
N CYS A 127 -5.95 14.50 6.07
CA CYS A 127 -5.28 15.59 6.77
C CYS A 127 -6.00 16.93 6.51
N PRO A 128 -6.31 17.73 7.55
CA PRO A 128 -6.97 19.01 7.35
C PRO A 128 -6.11 19.93 6.49
N SER A 129 -6.73 20.58 5.51
CA SER A 129 -6.09 21.57 4.65
C SER A 129 -5.44 22.67 5.49
N GLY A 130 -4.11 22.75 5.49
CA GLY A 130 -3.35 23.80 6.16
C GLY A 130 -2.38 23.33 7.26
N GLY A 131 -2.38 22.05 7.62
CA GLY A 131 -1.34 21.45 8.48
C GLY A 131 -0.38 20.58 7.68
N ALA A 132 0.93 20.76 7.87
CA ALA A 132 1.92 19.82 7.35
C ALA A 132 1.70 18.46 8.03
N CYS A 133 1.22 17.48 7.29
CA CYS A 133 1.27 16.09 7.74
C CYS A 133 2.70 15.60 7.56
N ASP A 134 3.56 15.96 8.51
CA ASP A 134 5.01 15.67 8.48
C ASP A 134 5.31 14.17 8.38
N PHE A 135 4.34 13.28 8.67
CA PHE A 135 4.51 11.82 8.67
C PHE A 135 3.27 11.07 8.18
N ALA A 136 2.71 11.45 7.02
CA ALA A 136 1.71 10.61 6.38
C ALA A 136 2.30 9.21 6.07
N GLU A 137 1.65 8.15 6.56
CA GLU A 137 2.11 6.77 6.38
C GLU A 137 1.99 6.34 4.91
N TYR A 138 0.94 6.81 4.23
CA TYR A 138 0.72 6.58 2.81
C TYR A 138 0.50 7.89 2.07
N CYS A 139 1.31 8.09 1.03
CA CYS A 139 1.13 9.14 0.05
C CYS A 139 0.39 8.57 -1.15
N VAL A 140 -0.69 9.23 -1.57
CA VAL A 140 -1.45 8.81 -2.74
C VAL A 140 -1.26 9.84 -3.84
N GLN A 141 -0.93 9.36 -5.02
CA GLN A 141 -0.80 10.18 -6.21
C GLN A 141 -1.56 9.50 -7.33
N TYR A 142 -2.21 10.27 -8.18
CA TYR A 142 -2.95 9.74 -9.31
C TYR A 142 -2.59 10.49 -10.58
N ARG A 143 -2.81 9.85 -11.71
CA ARG A 143 -2.60 10.42 -13.03
C ARG A 143 -3.75 10.03 -13.93
N LEU A 144 -4.21 10.98 -14.72
CA LEU A 144 -5.21 10.73 -15.75
C LEU A 144 -4.55 10.84 -17.12
N THR A 145 -4.81 9.86 -17.97
CA THR A 145 -4.35 9.83 -19.35
C THR A 145 -5.54 9.65 -20.27
N VAL A 146 -5.69 10.55 -21.23
CA VAL A 146 -6.77 10.47 -22.21
C VAL A 146 -6.39 9.43 -23.26
N LEU A 147 -7.13 8.32 -23.30
CA LEU A 147 -6.94 7.28 -24.33
C LEU A 147 -7.70 7.66 -25.60
N ILE A 148 -8.95 8.12 -25.43
CA ILE A 148 -9.79 8.61 -26.52
C ILE A 148 -10.39 9.94 -26.07
N PRO A 149 -10.15 11.04 -26.80
CA PRO A 149 -10.67 12.35 -26.46
C PRO A 149 -12.16 12.33 -26.15
N ALA A 150 -12.53 12.82 -24.97
CA ALA A 150 -13.90 12.94 -24.51
C ALA A 150 -14.72 11.63 -24.49
N GLN A 151 -14.06 10.45 -24.40
CA GLN A 151 -14.75 9.15 -24.33
C GLN A 151 -14.13 8.20 -23.30
N VAL A 152 -12.80 8.06 -23.32
CA VAL A 152 -12.10 7.05 -22.52
C VAL A 152 -10.89 7.67 -21.85
N LEU A 153 -10.81 7.49 -20.54
CA LEU A 153 -9.70 7.91 -19.71
C LEU A 153 -9.07 6.68 -19.06
N ARG A 154 -7.78 6.76 -18.79
CA ARG A 154 -7.06 5.82 -17.93
C ARG A 154 -6.69 6.57 -16.66
N MET A 155 -7.19 6.09 -15.54
CA MET A 155 -6.78 6.55 -14.22
C MET A 155 -5.74 5.59 -13.67
N GLU A 156 -4.59 6.13 -13.30
CA GLU A 156 -3.54 5.43 -12.58
C GLU A 156 -3.44 6.00 -11.18
N VAL A 157 -3.36 5.13 -10.19
CA VAL A 157 -3.16 5.52 -8.79
C VAL A 157 -1.90 4.82 -8.31
N ARG A 158 -1.00 5.57 -7.70
CA ARG A 158 0.16 5.03 -6.99
C ARG A 158 0.10 5.42 -5.53
N VAL A 159 0.35 4.45 -4.68
CA VAL A 159 0.46 4.61 -3.23
C VAL A 159 1.91 4.39 -2.86
N LEU A 160 2.48 5.35 -2.12
CA LEU A 160 3.87 5.36 -1.72
C LEU A 160 3.99 5.40 -0.20
N TRP A 161 4.97 4.68 0.34
CA TRP A 161 5.34 4.75 1.74
C TRP A 161 6.85 4.53 1.89
N PHE A 162 7.43 5.01 2.98
CA PHE A 162 8.87 4.90 3.22
C PHE A 162 9.26 3.47 3.61
N LYS A 163 10.46 3.06 3.17
CA LYS A 163 11.09 1.83 3.67
C LYS A 163 11.52 2.02 5.12
N GLU A 164 11.51 0.94 5.90
CA GLU A 164 12.04 0.97 7.26
C GLU A 164 13.51 1.43 7.27
N GLY A 165 13.82 2.42 8.11
CA GLY A 165 15.16 3.01 8.20
C GLY A 165 15.55 3.96 7.06
N ALA A 166 14.64 4.31 6.15
CA ALA A 166 14.89 5.35 5.17
C ALA A 166 15.12 6.70 5.86
N ASP A 167 16.14 7.44 5.43
CA ASP A 167 16.38 8.79 5.91
C ASP A 167 15.35 9.75 5.28
N HIS A 168 14.60 10.42 6.16
CA HIS A 168 13.58 11.41 5.81
C HIS A 168 14.19 12.83 5.72
N SER A 169 15.40 13.01 6.26
CA SER A 169 16.11 14.28 6.20
C SER A 169 16.70 14.49 4.80
N GLY A 170 16.33 15.60 4.15
CA GLY A 170 16.77 15.93 2.79
C GLY A 170 15.69 15.92 1.72
N LEU A 171 14.43 15.60 2.06
CA LEU A 171 13.30 15.90 1.18
C LEU A 171 13.08 17.41 1.17
N THR A 172 13.45 18.08 0.08
CA THR A 172 13.08 19.49 -0.14
C THR A 172 11.54 19.60 -0.21
N PRO A 173 10.94 20.78 0.04
CA PRO A 173 9.49 20.97 -0.09
C PRO A 173 8.94 20.62 -1.49
N THR A 174 9.81 20.57 -2.51
CA THR A 174 9.49 20.10 -3.88
C THR A 174 9.63 18.59 -4.08
N MET A 175 10.35 17.89 -3.19
CA MET A 175 10.49 16.43 -3.13
C MET A 175 9.63 15.82 -2.00
N GLN A 176 8.67 16.57 -1.47
CA GLN A 176 7.76 16.06 -0.45
C GLN A 176 6.98 14.89 -1.06
N LEU A 177 7.16 13.69 -0.50
CA LEU A 177 6.53 12.47 -0.98
C LEU A 177 4.99 12.59 -1.02
N CYS A 178 4.47 13.38 -0.08
CA CYS A 178 3.10 13.83 0.05
C CYS A 178 3.05 15.36 -0.09
N PRO A 179 3.05 15.92 -1.30
CA PRO A 179 2.84 17.36 -1.45
C PRO A 179 1.37 17.69 -1.11
N ALA A 180 1.06 18.99 -0.98
CA ALA A 180 -0.31 19.45 -0.83
C ALA A 180 -1.22 18.87 -1.95
N PRO A 181 -2.48 18.52 -1.62
CA PRO A 181 -3.41 17.96 -2.60
C PRO A 181 -3.58 18.91 -3.79
N GLY A 182 -3.62 18.35 -5.00
CA GLY A 182 -3.74 19.10 -6.25
C GLY A 182 -2.43 19.59 -6.86
N MET A 183 -1.27 19.39 -6.20
CA MET A 183 0.02 19.73 -6.81
C MET A 183 0.42 18.70 -7.88
N ILE A 184 0.86 19.19 -9.05
CA ILE A 184 1.44 18.37 -10.13
C ILE A 184 2.90 18.05 -9.77
N LEU A 185 3.25 16.78 -9.85
CA LEU A 185 4.56 16.22 -9.57
C LEU A 185 5.29 15.93 -10.88
N GLY A 186 6.42 16.60 -11.08
CA GLY A 186 7.24 16.46 -12.29
C GLY A 186 8.27 15.33 -12.24
N VAL A 187 8.50 14.69 -11.10
CA VAL A 187 9.56 13.69 -10.92
C VAL A 187 9.00 12.42 -10.29
N ASP A 188 9.45 11.27 -10.79
CA ASP A 188 9.16 9.99 -10.15
C ASP A 188 9.82 9.88 -8.77
N PRO A 189 9.15 9.24 -7.80
CA PRO A 189 9.71 9.05 -6.46
C PRO A 189 10.99 8.21 -6.53
N ASP A 190 11.94 8.50 -5.64
CA ASP A 190 13.15 7.68 -5.48
C ASP A 190 12.80 6.30 -4.91
N ARG A 191 12.62 5.31 -5.80
CA ARG A 191 12.30 3.92 -5.47
C ARG A 191 13.33 3.22 -4.58
N SER A 192 14.52 3.80 -4.39
CA SER A 192 15.49 3.28 -3.45
C SER A 192 15.01 3.43 -1.99
N ARG A 193 14.28 4.51 -1.69
CA ARG A 193 13.84 4.89 -0.33
C ARG A 193 12.37 4.59 -0.04
N VAL A 194 11.57 4.34 -1.07
CA VAL A 194 10.12 4.14 -0.93
C VAL A 194 9.65 2.85 -1.57
N HIS A 195 8.62 2.27 -0.97
CA HIS A 195 7.79 1.28 -1.62
C HIS A 195 6.73 1.98 -2.47
N VAL A 196 6.36 1.36 -3.59
CA VAL A 196 5.34 1.88 -4.49
C VAL A 196 4.43 0.74 -4.91
N VAL A 197 3.13 0.92 -4.70
CA VAL A 197 2.08 0.09 -5.29
C VAL A 197 1.35 0.94 -6.32
N GLN A 198 1.25 0.45 -7.54
CA GLN A 198 0.59 1.15 -8.63
C GLN A 198 -0.54 0.30 -9.18
N LEU A 199 -1.72 0.90 -9.29
CA LEU A 199 -2.94 0.33 -9.83
C LEU A 199 -3.45 1.22 -10.97
N ALA A 200 -4.18 0.64 -11.91
CA ALA A 200 -4.77 1.39 -13.01
C ALA A 200 -6.15 0.85 -13.37
N SER A 201 -7.04 1.75 -13.77
CA SER A 201 -8.35 1.41 -14.34
C SER A 201 -8.66 2.32 -15.52
N THR A 202 -9.34 1.76 -16.52
CA THR A 202 -9.98 2.57 -17.55
C THR A 202 -11.33 3.07 -17.06
N LEU A 203 -11.62 4.34 -17.32
CA LEU A 203 -12.88 5.00 -17.03
C LEU A 203 -13.55 5.34 -18.36
N TRP A 204 -14.83 5.02 -18.45
CA TRP A 204 -15.64 5.30 -19.62
C TRP A 204 -16.58 6.45 -19.31
N ARG A 205 -16.73 7.34 -20.28
CA ARG A 205 -17.75 8.37 -20.22
C ARG A 205 -19.14 7.73 -20.17
N ASN A 206 -20.02 8.27 -19.33
CA ASN A 206 -21.41 7.84 -19.33
C ASN A 206 -22.07 8.19 -20.68
N GLN A 207 -22.62 7.18 -21.36
CA GLN A 207 -23.30 7.35 -22.66
C GLN A 207 -24.83 7.31 -22.55
N VAL A 208 -25.38 7.27 -21.34
CA VAL A 208 -26.83 7.33 -21.15
C VAL A 208 -27.31 8.69 -21.65
N ARG A 209 -28.06 8.69 -22.76
CA ARG A 209 -28.76 9.88 -23.24
C ARG A 209 -29.73 10.35 -22.14
N PRO A 210 -29.73 11.64 -21.77
CA PRO A 210 -30.74 12.20 -20.90
C PRO A 210 -32.15 12.08 -21.50
#